data_AF-A0AAW2Y0T6-F1
#
_entry.id   AF-A0AAW2Y0T6-F1
#
_cell.length_a   1.000
_cell.length_b   1.000
_cell.length_c   1.000
_cell.angle_alpha   90.00
_cell.angle_beta   90.00
_cell.angle_gamma   90.00
#
_symmetry.space_group_name_H-M   'P 1'
#
loop_
_entity.id
_entity.type
_entity.pdbx_description
1 polymer ?
#
loop_
_entity_poly.entity_id
_entity_poly.type
_entity_poly.pdbx_seq_one_letter_code
_entity_poly.pdbx_strand_id
1 'polypeptide(L)'
;MSVNAGSISVFGFYMHYPWMAVTQVGLALAILYKNLGLASLATLVASVLVMLVNIPLGKLEEKLQEGLVESKDKRMKVTSEVLRNMKILKLQSWEMKFLSRILDLRKIETGWLRKYAYASSAVMLVFSGAHIFVSFATFGSCILLGIPLEPGKVLSALATFGILQEPIYRLPDAISMFVQTKVSLDRISTFLSQDDLQPD
;
A
#
# COMPACT_ATOMS: atom_id res chain seq x y z
N MET A 1 -0.59 -25.23 -6.23
CA MET A 1 -1.66 -25.43 -5.22
C MET A 1 -1.52 -24.53 -3.99
N SER A 2 -0.33 -24.37 -3.38
CA SER A 2 -0.14 -23.48 -2.20
C SER A 2 -0.49 -22.00 -2.44
N VAL A 3 -0.14 -21.46 -3.62
CA VAL A 3 -0.49 -20.09 -4.02
C VAL A 3 -2.02 -19.93 -4.16
N ASN A 4 -2.70 -20.90 -4.77
CA ASN A 4 -4.15 -20.85 -4.99
C ASN A 4 -4.95 -20.96 -3.68
N ALA A 5 -4.52 -21.81 -2.74
CA ALA A 5 -5.14 -21.93 -1.41
C ALA A 5 -4.94 -20.66 -0.56
N GLY A 6 -3.77 -20.02 -0.65
CA GLY A 6 -3.51 -18.72 -0.04
C GLY A 6 -4.42 -17.63 -0.61
N SER A 7 -4.60 -17.57 -1.93
CA SER A 7 -5.51 -16.62 -2.58
C SER A 7 -6.98 -16.79 -2.18
N ILE A 8 -7.46 -18.02 -1.95
CA ILE A 8 -8.84 -18.28 -1.51
C ILE A 8 -9.04 -17.87 -0.04
N SER A 9 -8.07 -18.12 0.84
CA SER A 9 -8.13 -17.65 2.23
C SER A 9 -8.09 -16.12 2.32
N VAL A 10 -7.27 -15.47 1.48
CA VAL A 10 -7.22 -14.01 1.32
C VAL A 10 -8.55 -13.49 0.77
N PHE A 11 -9.18 -14.18 -0.20
CA PHE A 11 -10.48 -13.77 -0.73
C PHE A 11 -11.57 -13.69 0.35
N GLY A 12 -11.62 -14.66 1.28
CA GLY A 12 -12.56 -14.62 2.40
C GLY A 12 -12.41 -13.38 3.29
N PHE A 13 -11.17 -12.94 3.54
CA PHE A 13 -10.87 -11.72 4.30
C PHE A 13 -11.17 -10.44 3.51
N TYR A 14 -10.88 -10.43 2.20
CA TYR A 14 -11.03 -9.25 1.36
C TYR A 14 -12.43 -9.08 0.77
N MET A 15 -13.29 -10.10 0.79
CA MET A 15 -14.65 -10.01 0.23
C MET A 15 -15.49 -8.92 0.91
N HIS A 16 -15.30 -8.71 2.21
CA HIS A 16 -16.01 -7.66 2.96
C HIS A 16 -15.44 -6.26 2.71
N TYR A 17 -14.21 -6.17 2.21
CA TYR A 17 -13.49 -4.91 2.10
C TYR A 17 -14.11 -3.92 1.09
N PRO A 18 -14.50 -4.31 -0.14
CA PRO A 18 -15.11 -3.41 -1.12
C PRO A 18 -16.45 -2.82 -0.64
N TRP A 19 -17.34 -3.66 -0.10
CA TRP A 19 -18.66 -3.20 0.35
C TRP A 19 -18.55 -2.29 1.58
N MET A 20 -17.64 -2.60 2.53
CA MET A 20 -17.38 -1.73 3.68
C MET A 20 -16.78 -0.39 3.24
N ALA A 21 -15.87 -0.39 2.27
CA ALA A 21 -15.29 0.85 1.75
C ALA A 21 -16.35 1.76 1.08
N VAL A 22 -17.24 1.19 0.25
CA VAL A 22 -18.32 1.95 -0.42
C VAL A 22 -19.30 2.53 0.60
N THR A 23 -19.71 1.75 1.60
CA THR A 23 -20.62 2.23 2.65
C THR A 23 -19.97 3.29 3.53
N GLN A 24 -18.71 3.12 3.91
CA GLN A 24 -17.94 4.10 4.69
C GLN A 24 -17.77 5.43 3.95
N VAL A 25 -17.40 5.40 2.66
CA VAL A 25 -17.28 6.61 1.84
C VAL A 25 -18.63 7.30 1.67
N GLY A 26 -19.70 6.55 1.39
CA GLY A 26 -21.05 7.10 1.24
C GLY A 26 -21.57 7.77 2.50
N LEU A 27 -21.42 7.14 3.66
CA LEU A 27 -21.81 7.71 4.96
C LEU A 27 -20.99 8.96 5.31
N ALA A 28 -19.67 8.92 5.09
CA ALA A 28 -18.81 10.07 5.33
C ALA A 28 -19.18 11.28 4.45
N LEU A 29 -19.47 11.06 3.16
CA LEU A 29 -19.97 12.10 2.24
C LEU A 29 -21.32 12.67 2.70
N ALA A 30 -22.24 11.82 3.14
CA ALA A 30 -23.56 12.26 3.62
C ALA A 30 -23.44 13.12 4.89
N ILE A 31 -22.58 12.73 5.83
CA ILE A 31 -22.31 13.49 7.06
C ILE A 31 -21.64 14.83 6.72
N LEU A 32 -20.65 14.82 5.82
CA LEU A 32 -19.98 16.04 5.37
C LEU A 32 -20.96 17.02 4.72
N TYR A 33 -21.81 16.53 3.82
CA TYR A 33 -22.79 17.34 3.13
C TYR A 33 -23.81 17.94 4.10
N LYS A 34 -24.27 17.16 5.09
CA LYS A 34 -25.18 17.65 6.15
C LYS A 34 -24.54 18.71 7.06
N ASN A 35 -23.28 18.54 7.42
CA ASN A 35 -22.62 19.42 8.39
C ASN A 35 -22.03 20.69 7.77
N LEU A 36 -21.52 20.60 6.53
CA LEU A 36 -20.72 21.66 5.89
C LEU A 36 -21.33 22.24 4.60
N GLY A 37 -22.39 21.65 4.05
CA GLY A 37 -23.06 22.16 2.85
C GLY A 37 -22.09 22.32 1.67
N LEU A 38 -22.08 23.50 1.02
CA LEU A 38 -21.22 23.80 -0.14
C LEU A 38 -19.71 23.67 0.16
N ALA A 39 -19.28 23.79 1.42
CA ALA A 39 -17.87 23.61 1.79
C ALA A 39 -17.39 22.16 1.62
N SER A 40 -18.31 21.18 1.53
CA SER A 40 -17.96 19.79 1.20
C SER A 40 -17.29 19.65 -0.18
N LEU A 41 -17.63 20.53 -1.15
CA LEU A 41 -16.99 20.54 -2.46
C LEU A 41 -15.52 20.95 -2.37
N ALA A 42 -15.19 21.91 -1.51
CA ALA A 42 -13.81 22.31 -1.24
C ALA A 42 -13.01 21.18 -0.60
N THR A 43 -13.61 20.42 0.33
CA THR A 43 -12.98 19.22 0.89
C THR A 43 -12.72 18.17 -0.19
N LEU A 44 -13.68 17.92 -1.08
CA LEU A 44 -13.50 16.97 -2.18
C LEU A 44 -12.34 17.39 -3.10
N VAL A 45 -12.28 18.66 -3.50
CA VAL A 45 -11.20 19.19 -4.33
C VAL A 45 -9.85 19.07 -3.61
N ALA A 46 -9.77 19.46 -2.34
CA ALA A 46 -8.55 19.34 -1.54
C ALA A 46 -8.08 17.88 -1.41
N SER A 47 -9.04 16.95 -1.23
CA SER A 47 -8.76 15.51 -1.09
C SER A 47 -8.25 14.91 -2.41
N VAL A 48 -8.85 15.29 -3.54
CA VAL A 48 -8.38 14.88 -4.88
C VAL A 48 -6.98 15.41 -5.15
N LEU A 49 -6.70 16.67 -4.78
CA LEU A 49 -5.39 17.30 -4.97
C LEU A 49 -4.30 16.61 -4.14
N VAL A 50 -4.61 16.28 -2.88
CA VAL A 50 -3.76 15.44 -2.02
C VAL A 50 -3.53 14.07 -2.65
N MET A 51 -4.56 13.41 -3.17
CA MET A 51 -4.44 12.10 -3.81
C MET A 51 -3.49 12.16 -5.02
N LEU A 52 -3.62 13.18 -5.86
CA LEU A 52 -2.75 13.39 -7.03
C LEU A 52 -1.27 13.56 -6.65
N VAL A 53 -0.99 14.21 -5.52
CA VAL A 53 0.38 14.36 -5.01
C VAL A 53 0.92 13.04 -4.45
N ASN A 54 0.08 12.24 -3.78
CA ASN A 54 0.50 10.97 -3.18
C ASN A 54 0.79 9.86 -4.20
N ILE A 55 0.13 9.84 -5.36
CA ILE A 55 0.35 8.82 -6.41
C ILE A 55 1.83 8.73 -6.87
N PRO A 56 2.47 9.82 -7.34
CA PRO A 56 3.87 9.75 -7.79
C PRO A 56 4.84 9.43 -6.65
N LEU A 57 4.53 9.89 -5.43
CA LEU A 57 5.28 9.58 -4.21
C LEU A 57 5.25 8.08 -3.90
N GLY A 58 4.06 7.46 -3.95
CA GLY A 58 3.89 6.03 -3.77
C GLY A 58 4.61 5.21 -4.84
N LYS A 59 4.55 5.63 -6.12
CA LYS A 59 5.31 4.97 -7.20
C LYS A 59 6.83 5.04 -7.01
N LEU A 60 7.33 6.15 -6.44
CA LEU A 60 8.75 6.28 -6.13
C LEU A 60 9.16 5.34 -4.99
N GLU A 61 8.33 5.25 -3.94
CA GLU A 61 8.54 4.32 -2.82
C GLU A 61 8.55 2.87 -3.30
N GLU A 62 7.58 2.47 -4.13
CA GLU A 62 7.48 1.14 -4.74
C GLU A 62 8.75 0.79 -5.54
N LYS A 63 9.21 1.71 -6.40
CA LYS A 63 10.44 1.50 -7.18
C LYS A 63 11.69 1.33 -6.30
N LEU A 64 11.76 2.05 -5.18
CA LEU A 64 12.86 1.90 -4.22
C LEU A 64 12.77 0.58 -3.46
N GLN A 65 11.55 0.13 -3.16
CA GLN A 65 11.27 -1.16 -2.54
C GLN A 65 11.68 -2.32 -3.45
N GLU A 66 11.35 -2.26 -4.74
CA GLU A 66 11.76 -3.25 -5.73
C GLU A 66 13.28 -3.39 -5.79
N GLY A 67 14.02 -2.27 -5.88
CA GLY A 67 15.49 -2.28 -5.88
C GLY A 67 16.10 -2.83 -4.59
N LEU A 68 15.46 -2.57 -3.44
CA LEU A 68 15.87 -3.15 -2.15
C LEU A 68 15.68 -4.67 -2.13
N VAL A 69 14.52 -5.16 -2.58
CA VAL A 69 14.21 -6.60 -2.65
C VAL A 69 15.18 -7.31 -3.60
N GLU A 70 15.46 -6.73 -4.77
CA GLU A 70 16.42 -7.31 -5.72
C GLU A 70 17.84 -7.42 -5.09
N SER A 71 18.29 -6.39 -4.39
CA SER A 71 19.59 -6.41 -3.70
C SER A 71 19.63 -7.45 -2.57
N LYS A 72 18.53 -7.59 -1.83
CA LYS A 72 18.37 -8.57 -0.75
C LYS A 72 18.39 -10.00 -1.31
N ASP A 73 17.72 -10.26 -2.43
CA ASP A 73 17.69 -11.56 -3.09
C ASP A 73 19.08 -11.97 -3.60
N LYS A 74 19.84 -11.02 -4.19
CA LYS A 74 21.23 -11.28 -4.59
C LYS A 74 22.10 -11.71 -3.41
N ARG A 75 22.01 -11.02 -2.26
CA ARG A 75 22.74 -11.42 -1.04
C ARG A 75 22.30 -12.79 -0.55
N MET A 76 20.99 -13.05 -0.51
CA MET A 76 20.44 -14.32 -0.02
C MET A 76 20.91 -15.49 -0.88
N LYS A 77 20.91 -15.33 -2.20
CA LYS A 77 21.40 -16.32 -3.17
C LYS A 77 22.87 -16.66 -2.93
N VAL A 78 23.74 -15.65 -2.85
CA VAL A 78 25.18 -15.86 -2.62
C VAL A 78 25.43 -16.52 -1.26
N THR A 79 24.71 -16.09 -0.22
CA THR A 79 24.82 -16.69 1.12
C THR A 79 24.41 -18.16 1.10
N SER A 80 23.33 -18.50 0.40
CA SER A 80 22.87 -19.88 0.23
C SER A 80 23.89 -20.74 -0.53
N GLU A 81 24.49 -20.23 -1.61
CA GLU A 81 25.54 -20.92 -2.38
C GLU A 81 26.80 -21.20 -1.54
N VAL A 82 27.19 -20.24 -0.69
CA VAL A 82 28.32 -20.38 0.24
C VAL A 82 28.03 -21.45 1.30
N LEU A 83 26.84 -21.42 1.91
CA LEU A 83 26.45 -22.42 2.91
C LEU A 83 26.36 -23.83 2.32
N ARG A 84 25.83 -23.96 1.10
CA ARG A 84 25.72 -25.25 0.39
C ARG A 84 27.10 -25.87 0.09
N ASN A 85 28.11 -25.04 -0.18
CA ASN A 85 29.45 -25.50 -0.57
C ASN A 85 30.52 -25.30 0.52
N MET A 86 30.11 -25.15 1.79
CA MET A 86 30.99 -24.72 2.89
C MET A 86 32.25 -25.61 3.06
N LYS A 87 32.11 -26.93 2.88
CA LYS A 87 33.22 -27.87 2.99
C LYS A 87 34.34 -27.57 1.98
N ILE A 88 33.98 -27.26 0.73
CA ILE A 88 34.94 -26.95 -0.34
C ILE A 88 35.65 -25.62 -0.04
N LEU A 89 34.90 -24.62 0.42
CA LEU A 89 35.46 -23.31 0.76
C LEU A 89 36.49 -23.39 1.90
N LYS A 90 36.24 -24.24 2.91
CA LYS A 90 37.21 -24.47 4.01
C LYS A 90 38.45 -25.22 3.54
N LEU A 91 38.30 -26.24 2.69
CA LEU A 91 39.43 -27.00 2.15
C LEU A 91 40.38 -26.14 1.30
N GLN A 92 39.86 -25.07 0.69
CA GLN A 92 40.62 -24.13 -0.15
C GLN A 92 40.99 -22.83 0.58
N SER A 93 40.64 -22.68 1.86
CA SER A 93 40.83 -21.45 2.65
C SER A 93 40.25 -20.18 1.98
N TRP A 94 39.17 -20.32 1.20
CA TRP A 94 38.52 -19.21 0.48
C TRP A 94 37.45 -18.47 1.28
N GLU A 95 37.24 -18.83 2.54
CA GLU A 95 36.20 -18.28 3.42
C GLU A 95 36.25 -16.75 3.53
N MET A 96 37.43 -16.17 3.71
CA MET A 96 37.60 -14.71 3.84
C MET A 96 37.26 -13.97 2.54
N LYS A 97 37.55 -14.59 1.38
CA LYS A 97 37.25 -14.00 0.06
C LYS A 97 35.74 -13.96 -0.19
N PHE A 98 35.02 -15.03 0.14
CA PHE A 98 33.56 -15.07 0.03
C PHE A 98 32.87 -14.20 1.08
N LEU A 99 33.42 -14.12 2.30
CA LEU A 99 32.94 -13.20 3.33
C LEU A 99 33.01 -11.74 2.86
N SER A 100 34.15 -11.33 2.30
CA SER A 100 34.33 -9.98 1.73
C SER A 100 33.27 -9.70 0.65
N ARG A 101 33.03 -10.65 -0.25
CA ARG A 101 31.99 -10.54 -1.30
C ARG A 101 30.58 -10.35 -0.73
N ILE A 102 30.23 -11.06 0.36
CA ILE A 102 28.93 -10.89 1.03
C ILE A 102 28.83 -9.52 1.70
N LEU A 103 29.92 -9.02 2.30
CA LEU A 103 29.95 -7.70 2.91
C LEU A 103 29.80 -6.57 1.89
N ASP A 104 30.38 -6.71 0.70
CA ASP A 104 30.19 -5.74 -0.38
C ASP A 104 28.74 -5.71 -0.89
N LEU A 105 28.09 -6.87 -1.02
CA LEU A 105 26.65 -6.93 -1.31
C LEU A 105 25.82 -6.28 -0.19
N ARG A 106 26.20 -6.46 1.07
CA ARG A 106 25.52 -5.84 2.22
C ARG A 106 25.66 -4.31 2.23
N LYS A 107 26.79 -3.76 1.78
CA LYS A 107 26.96 -2.31 1.62
C LYS A 107 26.00 -1.76 0.58
N ILE A 108 25.84 -2.46 -0.55
CA ILE A 108 24.89 -2.09 -1.61
C ILE A 108 23.45 -2.15 -1.07
N GLU A 109 23.08 -3.23 -0.39
CA GLU A 109 21.75 -3.40 0.24
C GLU A 109 21.46 -2.27 1.24
N THR A 110 22.42 -1.93 2.11
CA THR A 110 22.27 -0.82 3.07
C THR A 110 22.05 0.52 2.36
N GLY A 111 22.71 0.74 1.22
CA GLY A 111 22.52 1.94 0.40
C GLY A 111 21.08 2.06 -0.13
N TRP A 112 20.52 0.97 -0.64
CA TRP A 112 19.12 0.91 -1.07
C TRP A 112 18.16 1.06 0.11
N LEU A 113 18.42 0.38 1.22
CA LEU A 113 17.61 0.46 2.43
C LEU A 113 17.54 1.89 2.96
N ARG A 114 18.65 2.62 2.95
CA ARG A 114 18.69 4.01 3.38
C ARG A 114 17.83 4.91 2.49
N LYS A 115 17.91 4.75 1.16
CA LYS A 115 17.06 5.49 0.21
C LYS A 115 15.58 5.18 0.43
N TYR A 116 15.23 3.91 0.58
CA TYR A 116 13.87 3.47 0.88
C TYR A 116 13.36 4.08 2.20
N ALA A 117 14.15 4.03 3.28
CA ALA A 117 13.77 4.58 4.57
C ALA A 117 13.49 6.09 4.52
N TYR A 118 14.31 6.86 3.78
CA TYR A 118 14.05 8.29 3.59
C TYR A 118 12.79 8.55 2.75
N ALA A 119 12.58 7.79 1.67
CA ALA A 119 11.39 7.93 0.85
C ALA A 119 10.12 7.58 1.64
N SER A 120 10.13 6.45 2.35
CA SER A 120 9.02 6.02 3.21
C SER A 120 8.70 7.03 4.31
N SER A 121 9.74 7.61 4.94
CA SER A 121 9.56 8.71 5.90
C SER A 121 8.91 9.93 5.25
N ALA A 122 9.33 10.30 4.04
CA ALA A 122 8.75 11.43 3.31
C ALA A 122 7.27 11.18 2.95
N VAL A 123 6.93 9.97 2.51
CA VAL A 123 5.54 9.58 2.24
C VAL A 123 4.69 9.67 3.51
N MET A 124 5.19 9.17 4.64
CA MET A 124 4.49 9.23 5.92
C MET A 124 4.26 10.68 6.41
N LEU A 125 5.23 11.56 6.17
CA LEU A 125 5.10 12.99 6.46
C LEU A 125 4.06 13.67 5.57
N VAL A 126 4.05 13.38 4.26
CA VAL A 126 3.05 13.92 3.32
C VAL A 126 1.66 13.42 3.67
N PHE A 127 1.51 12.15 4.03
CA PHE A 127 0.25 11.57 4.49
C PHE A 127 -0.28 12.28 5.74
N SER A 128 0.58 12.48 6.74
CA SER A 128 0.21 13.18 7.98
C SER A 128 -0.13 14.66 7.71
N GLY A 129 0.67 15.33 6.88
CA GLY A 129 0.46 16.71 6.48
C GLY A 129 -0.80 16.90 5.64
N ALA A 130 -1.18 15.90 4.84
CA ALA A 130 -2.39 15.93 4.03
C ALA A 130 -3.66 16.04 4.88
N HIS A 131 -3.74 15.34 6.02
CA HIS A 131 -4.88 15.45 6.92
C HIS A 131 -5.05 16.87 7.48
N ILE A 132 -3.92 17.50 7.83
CA ILE A 132 -3.88 18.88 8.30
C ILE A 132 -4.28 19.84 7.17
N PHE A 133 -3.77 19.63 5.96
CA PHE A 133 -4.08 20.45 4.79
C PHE A 133 -5.57 20.40 4.41
N VAL A 134 -6.16 19.21 4.36
CA VAL A 134 -7.60 19.04 4.05
C VAL A 134 -8.46 19.72 5.10
N SER A 135 -8.10 19.62 6.39
CA SER A 135 -8.79 20.29 7.48
C SER A 135 -8.69 21.82 7.34
N PHE A 136 -7.49 22.33 7.09
CA PHE A 136 -7.25 23.76 6.90
C PHE A 136 -8.02 24.33 5.70
N ALA A 137 -7.97 23.67 4.55
CA ALA A 137 -8.70 24.07 3.35
C ALA A 137 -10.22 24.10 3.59
N THR A 138 -10.73 23.10 4.32
CA THR A 138 -12.16 23.00 4.59
C THR A 138 -12.64 24.09 5.54
N PHE A 139 -11.96 24.31 6.67
CA PHE A 139 -12.33 25.38 7.60
C PHE A 139 -12.11 26.77 7.00
N GLY A 140 -11.06 26.96 6.19
CA GLY A 140 -10.86 28.18 5.42
C GLY A 140 -12.03 28.47 4.48
N SER A 141 -12.52 27.45 3.77
CA SER A 141 -13.70 27.59 2.90
C SER A 141 -14.99 27.87 3.69
N CYS A 142 -15.17 27.28 4.88
CA CYS A 142 -16.34 27.56 5.73
C CYS A 142 -16.37 29.03 6.21
N ILE A 143 -15.21 29.60 6.53
CA ILE A 143 -15.09 31.02 6.91
C ILE A 143 -15.47 31.91 5.73
N LEU A 144 -14.96 31.62 4.52
CA LEU A 144 -15.26 32.38 3.30
C LEU A 144 -16.74 32.32 2.91
N LEU A 145 -17.40 31.19 3.15
CA LEU A 145 -18.82 30.98 2.85
C LEU A 145 -19.76 31.50 3.96
N GLY A 146 -19.22 32.02 5.07
CA GLY A 146 -20.01 32.57 6.18
C GLY A 146 -20.83 31.52 6.95
N ILE A 147 -20.42 30.25 6.90
CA ILE A 147 -21.15 29.15 7.57
C ILE A 147 -20.81 29.20 9.08
N PRO A 148 -21.82 29.21 9.98
CA PRO A 148 -21.57 29.22 11.42
C PRO A 148 -20.87 27.91 11.86
N LEU A 149 -19.58 28.04 12.19
CA LEU A 149 -18.71 26.98 12.67
C LEU A 149 -18.95 26.73 14.15
N GLU A 150 -19.97 25.93 14.45
CA GLU A 150 -20.21 25.46 15.81
C GLU A 150 -19.17 24.39 16.19
N PRO A 151 -18.62 24.39 17.42
CA PRO A 151 -17.56 23.46 17.83
C PRO A 151 -17.90 21.98 17.57
N GLY A 152 -19.17 21.59 17.78
CA GLY A 152 -19.65 20.23 17.51
C GLY A 152 -19.55 19.84 16.02
N LYS A 153 -19.83 20.76 15.11
CA LYS A 153 -19.73 20.52 13.66
C LYS A 153 -18.28 20.41 13.20
N VAL A 154 -17.39 21.22 13.78
CA VAL A 154 -15.95 21.19 13.51
C VAL A 154 -15.34 19.86 13.93
N LEU A 155 -15.62 19.40 15.15
CA LEU A 155 -15.12 18.13 15.65
C LEU A 155 -15.69 16.94 14.87
N SER A 156 -16.99 16.98 14.55
CA SER A 156 -17.63 15.94 13.72
C SER A 156 -17.02 15.89 12.32
N ALA A 157 -16.74 17.03 11.69
CA ALA A 157 -16.10 17.09 10.38
C ALA A 157 -14.66 16.57 10.41
N LEU A 158 -13.87 16.97 11.42
CA LEU A 158 -12.50 16.49 11.61
C LEU A 158 -12.45 14.97 11.80
N ALA A 159 -13.34 14.42 12.63
CA ALA A 159 -13.47 12.98 12.79
C ALA A 159 -13.85 12.29 11.47
N THR A 160 -14.76 12.90 10.70
CA THR A 160 -15.18 12.36 9.40
C THR A 160 -14.04 12.38 8.38
N PHE A 161 -13.18 13.42 8.36
CA PHE A 161 -12.00 13.44 7.49
C PHE A 161 -11.01 12.33 7.79
N GLY A 162 -10.72 12.09 9.08
CA GLY A 162 -9.85 10.98 9.49
C GLY A 162 -10.38 9.62 9.03
N ILE A 163 -11.70 9.40 9.17
CA ILE A 163 -12.35 8.17 8.73
C ILE A 163 -12.41 8.05 7.20
N LEU A 164 -12.47 9.16 6.47
CA LEU A 164 -12.57 9.17 5.00
C LEU A 164 -11.21 9.01 4.31
N GLN A 165 -10.11 9.43 4.94
CA GLN A 165 -8.78 9.26 4.33
C GLN A 165 -8.39 7.80 4.19
N GLU A 166 -8.61 6.99 5.23
CA GLU A 166 -8.25 5.57 5.23
C GLU A 166 -8.81 4.76 4.03
N PRO A 167 -10.09 4.89 3.63
CA PRO A 167 -10.61 4.22 2.44
C PRO A 167 -10.11 4.83 1.12
N ILE A 168 -9.81 6.14 1.07
CA ILE A 168 -9.26 6.77 -0.14
C ILE A 168 -7.88 6.20 -0.48
N TYR A 169 -7.01 6.02 0.52
CA TYR A 169 -5.68 5.46 0.31
C TYR A 169 -5.69 3.97 -0.01
N ARG A 170 -6.63 3.21 0.55
CA ARG A 170 -6.74 1.77 0.30
C ARG A 170 -7.56 1.41 -0.95
N LEU A 171 -8.13 2.41 -1.63
CA LEU A 171 -8.92 2.23 -2.85
C LEU A 171 -8.11 1.57 -4.00
N PRO A 172 -6.87 2.00 -4.29
CA PRO A 172 -6.02 1.35 -5.30
C PRO A 172 -5.68 -0.11 -4.95
N ASP A 173 -5.45 -0.39 -3.66
CA ASP A 173 -5.19 -1.75 -3.17
C ASP A 173 -6.42 -2.64 -3.34
N ALA A 174 -7.61 -2.11 -3.02
CA ALA A 174 -8.87 -2.82 -3.21
C ALA A 174 -9.12 -3.17 -4.69
N ILE A 175 -8.87 -2.23 -5.60
CA ILE A 175 -8.96 -2.46 -7.05
C ILE A 175 -7.97 -3.55 -7.47
N SER A 176 -6.72 -3.45 -7.02
CA SER A 176 -5.67 -4.41 -7.35
C SER A 176 -6.02 -5.82 -6.85
N MET A 177 -6.53 -5.94 -5.62
CA MET A 177 -7.00 -7.19 -5.04
C MET A 177 -8.19 -7.77 -5.80
N PHE A 178 -9.15 -6.94 -6.22
CA PHE A 178 -10.28 -7.39 -7.02
C PHE A 178 -9.83 -7.98 -8.36
N VAL A 179 -8.89 -7.31 -9.04
CA VAL A 179 -8.31 -7.80 -10.30
C VAL A 179 -7.56 -9.13 -10.09
N GLN A 180 -6.70 -9.21 -9.07
CA GLN A 180 -5.96 -10.44 -8.76
C GLN A 180 -6.89 -11.61 -8.40
N THR A 181 -7.94 -11.34 -7.64
CA THR A 181 -8.95 -12.34 -7.28
C THR A 181 -9.67 -12.83 -8.53
N LYS A 182 -10.11 -11.94 -9.41
CA LYS A 182 -10.79 -12.31 -10.66
C LYS A 182 -9.92 -13.23 -11.51
N VAL A 183 -8.64 -12.90 -11.70
CA VAL A 183 -7.69 -13.73 -12.46
C VAL A 183 -7.47 -15.09 -11.78
N SER A 184 -7.47 -15.14 -10.45
CA SER A 184 -7.30 -16.39 -9.70
C SER A 184 -8.52 -17.30 -9.82
N LEU A 185 -9.73 -16.73 -9.72
CA LEU A 185 -11.00 -17.42 -9.96
C LEU A 185 -11.08 -17.98 -11.38
N ASP A 186 -10.68 -17.20 -12.37
CA ASP A 186 -10.68 -17.60 -13.78
C ASP A 186 -9.76 -18.82 -14.02
N ARG A 187 -8.58 -18.83 -13.40
CA ARG A 187 -7.66 -19.99 -13.45
C ARG A 187 -8.25 -21.24 -12.79
N ILE A 188 -8.90 -21.08 -11.64
CA ILE A 188 -9.55 -22.21 -10.93
C ILE A 188 -10.73 -22.74 -11.75
N SER A 189 -11.55 -21.85 -12.31
CA SER A 189 -12.67 -22.22 -13.18
C SER A 189 -12.18 -22.98 -14.41
N THR A 190 -11.09 -22.50 -15.03
CA THR A 190 -10.48 -23.17 -16.19
C THR A 190 -9.95 -24.55 -15.84
N PHE A 191 -9.27 -24.69 -14.69
CA PHE A 191 -8.76 -25.98 -14.20
C PHE A 191 -9.88 -26.98 -13.88
N LEU A 192 -10.94 -26.53 -13.20
CA LEU A 192 -12.11 -27.36 -12.88
C LEU A 192 -12.96 -27.73 -14.11
N SER A 193 -12.81 -27.00 -15.22
CA SER A 193 -13.52 -27.27 -16.48
C SER A 193 -12.69 -28.11 -17.45
N GLN A 194 -11.51 -28.60 -17.05
CA GLN A 194 -10.78 -29.58 -17.86
C GLN A 194 -11.47 -30.95 -17.76
N ASP A 195 -11.59 -31.65 -18.89
CA ASP A 195 -12.11 -33.01 -18.91
C ASP A 195 -11.28 -33.93 -18.01
N ASP A 196 -11.96 -34.67 -17.13
CA ASP A 196 -11.32 -35.72 -16.33
C ASP A 196 -10.81 -36.82 -17.26
N LEU A 197 -9.60 -37.32 -16.97
CA LEU A 197 -9.03 -38.49 -17.67
C LEU A 197 -10.03 -39.64 -17.60
N GLN A 198 -10.36 -40.23 -18.76
CA GLN A 198 -11.29 -41.35 -18.86
C GLN A 198 -10.86 -42.45 -17.88
N PRO A 199 -11.78 -42.92 -17.01
CA PRO A 199 -11.49 -44.06 -16.16
C PRO A 199 -11.43 -45.31 -17.06
N ASP A 200 -10.30 -46.04 -16.99
CA ASP A 200 -10.12 -47.37 -17.59
C ASP A 200 -11.13 -48.40 -17.03
#